data_AF-A0A8D8SSA9-F1
#
_entry.id   AF-A0A8D8SSA9-F1
#
_cell.length_a   1.000
_cell.length_b   1.000
_cell.length_c   1.000
_cell.angle_alpha   90.00
_cell.angle_beta   90.00
_cell.angle_gamma   90.00
#
_symmetry.space_group_name_H-M   'P 1'
#
loop_
_entity.id
_entity.type
_entity.pdbx_description
1 polymer ?
#
loop_
_entity_poly.entity_id
_entity_poly.type
_entity_poly.pdbx_seq_one_letter_code
_entity_poly.pdbx_strand_id
1 'polypeptide(L)'
;MSTFGDYAGKENHTSRGASKIICLHPKGNMNILSIVIVGVDSECKKLEQCMQQVNDLENLNYKFTTTCLTSLDNVPERESGPVSIHADYIVFLVDVTNPTCLDQIRESIFYLDSIFLCGRIALINFNHKLPIVHWSIDSDAIPSLCQEFNLNLINGDLTNEKTANHTAKRTLILVTTVCGLKTGFPCTIDFPYHVFDQPI
;
A
#
# COMPACT_ATOMS: atom_id res chain seq x y z
N MET A 1 10.33 -26.46 56.30
CA MET A 1 10.82 -25.20 55.73
C MET A 1 11.52 -25.49 54.41
N SER A 2 10.77 -25.42 53.31
CA SER A 2 11.27 -25.07 51.97
C SER A 2 10.04 -25.01 51.05
N THR A 3 9.89 -23.86 50.42
CA THR A 3 8.72 -23.36 49.71
C THR A 3 8.59 -24.00 48.33
N PHE A 4 7.39 -24.47 48.01
CA PHE A 4 6.92 -24.69 46.65
C PHE A 4 6.98 -23.34 45.90
N GLY A 5 7.75 -23.29 44.82
CA GLY A 5 7.79 -22.15 43.91
C GLY A 5 6.66 -22.27 42.90
N ASP A 6 5.65 -21.42 43.04
CA ASP A 6 4.61 -21.21 42.05
C ASP A 6 5.22 -20.64 40.76
N TYR A 7 5.37 -21.49 39.75
CA TYR A 7 5.55 -21.06 38.36
C TYR A 7 4.18 -20.63 37.82
N ALA A 8 3.71 -19.47 38.24
CA ALA A 8 2.67 -18.74 37.53
C ALA A 8 3.32 -18.14 36.27
N GLY A 9 3.30 -18.92 35.19
CA GLY A 9 3.55 -18.42 33.85
C GLY A 9 2.53 -17.33 33.55
N LYS A 10 2.95 -16.07 33.61
CA LYS A 10 2.23 -14.98 32.98
C LYS A 10 2.29 -15.21 31.48
N GLU A 11 1.23 -15.81 30.95
CA GLU A 11 0.91 -15.71 29.53
C GLU A 11 0.71 -14.23 29.23
N ASN A 12 1.78 -13.58 28.76
CA ASN A 12 1.65 -12.34 28.02
C ASN A 12 0.93 -12.70 26.72
N HIS A 13 -0.40 -12.62 26.75
CA HIS A 13 -1.18 -12.40 25.55
C HIS A 13 -0.75 -11.05 24.98
N THR A 14 0.33 -11.04 24.22
CA THR A 14 0.59 -10.00 23.24
C THR A 14 -0.59 -10.05 22.28
N SER A 15 -1.45 -9.05 22.42
CA SER A 15 -2.57 -8.77 21.53
C SER A 15 -2.12 -9.00 20.10
N ARG A 16 -2.74 -9.97 19.43
CA ARG A 16 -2.67 -10.12 17.97
C ARG A 16 -2.87 -8.74 17.34
N GLY A 17 -1.86 -8.29 16.60
CA GLY A 17 -1.79 -6.94 16.06
C GLY A 17 -3.06 -6.58 15.32
N ALA A 18 -3.78 -5.59 15.83
CA ALA A 18 -4.85 -4.96 15.07
C ALA A 18 -4.24 -4.38 13.79
N SER A 19 -4.87 -4.60 12.64
CA SER A 19 -4.48 -3.98 11.38
C SER A 19 -4.36 -2.46 11.59
N LYS A 20 -3.14 -1.92 11.38
CA LYS A 20 -2.86 -0.48 11.54
C LYS A 20 -3.52 0.37 10.44
N ILE A 21 -4.02 -0.28 9.39
CA ILE A 21 -4.67 0.36 8.25
C ILE A 21 -6.01 -0.33 8.06
N ILE A 22 -7.04 0.34 8.56
CA ILE A 22 -8.42 -0.04 8.37
C ILE A 22 -8.86 0.54 7.03
N CYS A 23 -9.09 -0.36 6.08
CA CYS A 23 -9.77 -0.01 4.83
C CYS A 23 -11.21 0.47 5.14
N LEU A 24 -11.90 0.91 4.11
CA LEU A 24 -13.33 1.25 4.04
C LEU A 24 -13.63 2.76 4.07
N HIS A 25 -14.04 3.25 2.91
CA HIS A 25 -15.20 4.13 2.85
C HIS A 25 -16.45 3.27 2.68
N PRO A 26 -17.40 3.32 3.63
CA PRO A 26 -18.83 3.33 3.35
C PRO A 26 -19.38 4.77 3.42
N LYS A 27 -18.55 5.77 3.79
CA LYS A 27 -18.98 7.15 4.03
C LYS A 27 -17.96 8.16 3.50
N GLY A 28 -18.26 8.76 2.34
CA GLY A 28 -17.61 9.99 1.90
C GLY A 28 -17.45 10.06 0.38
N ASN A 29 -18.22 10.90 -0.30
CA ASN A 29 -18.11 11.24 -1.72
C ASN A 29 -17.48 10.17 -2.64
N MET A 30 -18.33 9.36 -3.29
CA MET A 30 -17.99 8.33 -4.30
C MET A 30 -17.14 8.81 -5.50
N ASN A 31 -16.72 10.08 -5.50
CA ASN A 31 -16.05 10.74 -6.61
C ASN A 31 -14.59 11.10 -6.32
N ILE A 32 -14.02 10.86 -5.13
CA ILE A 32 -12.62 11.18 -4.81
C ILE A 32 -11.88 9.94 -4.34
N LEU A 33 -10.83 9.53 -5.05
CA LEU A 33 -9.99 8.39 -4.67
C LEU A 33 -8.94 8.79 -3.64
N SER A 34 -8.74 7.99 -2.60
CA SER A 34 -7.61 8.13 -1.68
C SER A 34 -6.52 7.12 -2.02
N ILE A 35 -5.32 7.63 -2.34
CA ILE A 35 -4.16 6.82 -2.74
C ILE A 35 -3.07 7.00 -1.70
N VAL A 36 -2.59 5.90 -1.13
CA VAL A 36 -1.41 5.90 -0.25
C VAL A 36 -0.19 5.49 -1.06
N ILE A 37 0.87 6.30 -0.99
CA ILE A 37 2.16 6.02 -1.63
C ILE A 37 3.18 5.79 -0.52
N VAL A 38 3.79 4.60 -0.49
CA VAL A 38 4.73 4.17 0.54
C VAL A 38 6.11 4.02 -0.08
N GLY A 39 7.12 4.67 0.47
CA GLY A 39 8.49 4.62 -0.03
C GLY A 39 9.33 5.81 0.40
N VAL A 40 10.45 6.04 -0.28
CA VAL A 40 11.32 7.20 0.02
C VAL A 40 10.55 8.51 -0.22
N ASP A 41 10.54 9.41 0.78
CA ASP A 41 9.71 10.64 0.77
C ASP A 41 9.87 11.49 -0.50
N SER A 42 11.11 11.64 -1.00
CA SER A 42 11.39 12.37 -2.24
C SER A 42 10.72 11.75 -3.46
N GLU A 43 10.75 10.42 -3.56
CA GLU A 43 10.19 9.67 -4.69
C GLU A 43 8.67 9.59 -4.61
N CYS A 44 8.11 9.48 -3.39
CA CYS A 44 6.67 9.55 -3.17
C CYS A 44 6.10 10.90 -3.65
N LYS A 45 6.71 12.01 -3.21
CA LYS A 45 6.32 13.36 -3.64
C LYS A 45 6.49 13.57 -5.14
N LYS A 46 7.55 13.00 -5.73
CA LYS A 46 7.78 13.06 -7.17
C LYS A 46 6.68 12.34 -7.96
N LEU A 47 6.31 11.13 -7.55
CA LEU A 47 5.21 10.40 -8.17
C LEU A 47 3.88 11.15 -8.03
N GLU A 48 3.58 11.67 -6.83
CA GLU A 48 2.39 12.49 -6.56
C GLU A 48 2.31 13.70 -7.50
N GLN A 49 3.38 14.46 -7.63
CA GLN A 49 3.45 15.62 -8.52
C GLN A 49 3.24 15.22 -9.99
N CYS A 50 3.90 14.15 -10.44
CA CYS A 50 3.71 13.64 -11.80
C CYS A 50 2.27 13.15 -12.05
N MET A 51 1.61 12.56 -11.04
CA MET A 51 0.21 12.15 -11.15
C MET A 51 -0.71 13.37 -11.30
N GLN A 52 -0.51 14.42 -10.50
CA GLN A 52 -1.28 15.66 -10.64
C GLN A 52 -1.06 16.31 -12.01
N GLN A 53 0.20 16.43 -12.44
CA GLN A 53 0.55 16.99 -13.75
C GLN A 53 -0.09 16.21 -14.91
N VAL A 54 -0.01 14.88 -14.90
CA VAL A 54 -0.63 14.05 -15.96
C VAL A 54 -2.14 14.18 -15.95
N ASN A 55 -2.76 14.23 -14.77
CA ASN A 55 -4.21 14.40 -14.64
C ASN A 55 -4.69 15.70 -15.28
N ASP A 56 -3.95 16.78 -15.06
CA ASP A 56 -4.26 18.12 -15.58
C ASP A 56 -3.95 18.23 -17.09
N LEU A 57 -2.74 17.84 -17.50
CA LEU A 57 -2.27 17.98 -18.89
C LEU A 57 -3.08 17.15 -19.87
N GLU A 58 -3.50 15.94 -19.47
CA GLU A 58 -4.28 15.05 -20.31
C GLU A 58 -5.80 15.20 -20.12
N ASN A 59 -6.25 16.18 -19.31
CA ASN A 59 -7.66 16.41 -18.99
C ASN A 59 -8.39 15.13 -18.55
N LEU A 60 -7.74 14.32 -17.71
CA LEU A 60 -8.30 13.05 -17.24
C LEU A 60 -9.45 13.27 -16.25
N ASN A 61 -9.46 14.43 -15.57
CA ASN A 61 -10.50 14.86 -14.62
C ASN A 61 -10.72 13.87 -13.46
N TYR A 62 -9.70 13.08 -13.10
CA TYR A 62 -9.77 12.24 -11.91
C TYR A 62 -9.64 13.13 -10.67
N LYS A 63 -10.52 12.91 -9.69
CA LYS A 63 -10.38 13.53 -8.37
C LYS A 63 -9.76 12.49 -7.46
N PHE A 64 -8.61 12.81 -6.89
CA PHE A 64 -7.91 11.94 -5.96
C PHE A 64 -7.13 12.77 -4.94
N THR A 65 -6.86 12.15 -3.80
CA THR A 65 -5.92 12.63 -2.78
C THR A 65 -4.82 11.61 -2.62
N THR A 66 -3.62 12.10 -2.32
CA THR A 66 -2.42 11.29 -2.12
C THR A 66 -1.92 11.48 -0.69
N THR A 67 -1.50 10.39 -0.06
CA THR A 67 -0.80 10.41 1.23
C THR A 67 0.53 9.70 1.07
N CYS A 68 1.61 10.46 1.18
CA CYS A 68 2.98 9.96 1.06
C CYS A 68 3.51 9.54 2.44
N LEU A 69 3.93 8.27 2.56
CA LEU A 69 4.44 7.68 3.79
C LEU A 69 5.79 7.04 3.53
N THR A 70 6.69 7.10 4.51
CA THR A 70 7.97 6.39 4.46
C THR A 70 7.86 4.94 4.90
N SER A 71 6.93 4.66 5.81
CA SER A 71 6.52 3.34 6.25
C SER A 71 5.06 3.41 6.70
N LEU A 72 4.34 2.29 6.60
CA LEU A 72 3.01 2.14 7.18
C LEU A 72 3.02 2.11 8.72
N ASP A 73 4.20 2.02 9.33
CA ASP A 73 4.36 2.16 10.78
C ASP A 73 4.43 3.61 11.25
N ASN A 74 4.76 4.56 10.38
CA ASN A 74 4.98 5.97 10.73
C ASN A 74 3.68 6.78 10.86
N VAL A 75 2.58 6.07 11.09
CA VAL A 75 1.25 6.65 11.13
C VAL A 75 0.97 6.99 12.58
N PRO A 76 0.72 8.27 12.90
CA PRO A 76 0.64 8.72 14.29
C PRO A 76 -0.45 7.95 15.03
N GLU A 77 -0.05 7.30 16.12
CA GLU A 77 -0.97 6.70 17.08
C GLU A 77 -1.94 7.76 17.58
N ARG A 78 -3.25 7.53 17.40
CA ARG A 78 -4.25 8.40 18.02
C ARG A 78 -4.31 8.06 19.50
N GLU A 79 -4.35 9.09 20.36
CA GLU A 79 -4.52 8.95 21.81
C GLU A 79 -5.83 8.21 22.20
N SER A 80 -6.77 8.06 21.27
CA SER A 80 -8.00 7.29 21.46
C SER A 80 -8.39 6.54 20.18
N GLY A 81 -8.04 5.25 20.12
CA GLY A 81 -8.53 4.31 19.11
C GLY A 81 -7.49 3.89 18.06
N PRO A 82 -7.81 2.86 17.26
CA PRO A 82 -6.91 2.37 16.22
C PRO A 82 -6.64 3.47 15.20
N VAL A 83 -5.37 3.58 14.82
CA VAL A 83 -4.95 4.41 13.70
C VAL A 83 -5.65 3.89 12.44
N SER A 84 -6.38 4.76 11.74
CA SER A 84 -7.04 4.40 10.49
C SER A 84 -6.58 5.36 9.40
N ILE A 85 -5.59 4.95 8.59
CA ILE A 85 -5.42 5.56 7.27
C ILE A 85 -6.52 5.00 6.38
N HIS A 86 -7.32 5.90 5.83
CA HIS A 86 -8.25 5.55 4.77
C HIS A 86 -7.51 5.58 3.43
N ALA A 87 -7.57 4.46 2.71
CA ALA A 87 -6.99 4.32 1.38
C ALA A 87 -7.89 3.44 0.51
N ASP A 88 -8.13 3.86 -0.73
CA ASP A 88 -8.78 3.05 -1.76
C ASP A 88 -7.77 2.16 -2.50
N TYR A 89 -6.53 2.63 -2.59
CA TYR A 89 -5.43 1.98 -3.28
C TYR A 89 -4.09 2.28 -2.60
N ILE A 90 -3.18 1.30 -2.58
CA ILE A 90 -1.84 1.42 -1.99
C ILE A 90 -0.79 1.18 -3.07
N VAL A 91 0.20 2.06 -3.12
CA VAL A 91 1.35 1.99 -4.02
C VAL A 91 2.61 1.88 -3.17
N PHE A 92 3.34 0.78 -3.29
CA PHE A 92 4.68 0.65 -2.69
C PHE A 92 5.74 0.96 -3.74
N LEU A 93 6.61 1.91 -3.46
CA LEU A 93 7.79 2.22 -4.26
C LEU A 93 8.92 1.28 -3.85
N VAL A 94 9.36 0.45 -4.78
CA VAL A 94 10.45 -0.51 -4.58
C VAL A 94 11.76 0.14 -4.98
N ASP A 95 12.61 0.41 -3.97
CA ASP A 95 13.99 0.83 -4.18
C ASP A 95 14.90 -0.38 -4.26
N VAL A 96 15.22 -0.81 -5.49
CA VAL A 96 16.10 -1.97 -5.73
C VAL A 96 17.52 -1.80 -5.18
N THR A 97 17.92 -0.58 -4.79
CA THR A 97 19.23 -0.32 -4.16
C THR A 97 19.20 -0.54 -2.65
N ASN A 98 18.01 -0.64 -2.05
CA ASN A 98 17.82 -0.94 -0.64
C ASN A 98 17.53 -2.45 -0.43
N PRO A 99 18.43 -3.22 0.22
CA PRO A 99 18.27 -4.66 0.40
C PRO A 99 17.07 -5.05 1.27
N THR A 100 16.58 -4.16 2.15
CA THR A 100 15.49 -4.47 3.08
C THR A 100 14.12 -4.03 2.57
N CYS A 101 14.03 -3.40 1.39
CA CYS A 101 12.78 -2.79 0.93
C CYS A 101 11.65 -3.82 0.76
N LEU A 102 11.95 -5.02 0.25
CA LEU A 102 10.94 -6.06 0.02
C LEU A 102 10.43 -6.69 1.31
N ASP A 103 11.31 -6.86 2.31
CA ASP A 103 10.91 -7.37 3.62
C ASP A 103 10.00 -6.37 4.35
N GLN A 104 10.34 -5.07 4.29
CA GLN A 104 9.50 -4.00 4.83
C GLN A 104 8.12 -3.95 4.16
N ILE A 105 8.06 -4.14 2.84
CA ILE A 105 6.79 -4.20 2.10
C ILE A 105 6.01 -5.45 2.52
N ARG A 106 6.66 -6.61 2.62
CA ARG A 106 6.03 -7.84 3.07
C ARG A 106 5.42 -7.70 4.46
N GLU A 107 6.17 -7.15 5.42
CA GLU A 107 5.68 -6.84 6.76
C GLU A 107 4.51 -5.87 6.72
N SER A 108 4.61 -4.81 5.92
CA SER A 108 3.54 -3.83 5.72
C SER A 108 2.24 -4.47 5.24
N ILE A 109 2.32 -5.41 4.29
CA ILE A 109 1.16 -6.11 3.74
C ILE A 109 0.43 -6.93 4.83
N PHE A 110 1.15 -7.53 5.78
CA PHE A 110 0.52 -8.28 6.88
C PHE A 110 -0.32 -7.41 7.83
N TYR A 111 -0.09 -6.09 7.85
CA TYR A 111 -0.89 -5.14 8.63
C TYR A 111 -2.09 -4.57 7.86
N LEU A 112 -2.24 -4.90 6.58
CA LEU A 112 -3.34 -4.44 5.74
C LEU A 112 -4.55 -5.36 5.87
N ASP A 113 -5.73 -4.76 5.65
CA ASP A 113 -6.94 -5.54 5.43
C ASP A 113 -6.81 -6.42 4.18
N SER A 114 -7.26 -7.67 4.27
CA SER A 114 -7.24 -8.65 3.18
C SER A 114 -7.88 -8.15 1.87
N ILE A 115 -8.81 -7.19 1.93
CA ILE A 115 -9.43 -6.58 0.74
C ILE A 115 -8.39 -5.92 -0.19
N PHE A 116 -7.26 -5.47 0.36
CA PHE A 116 -6.20 -4.86 -0.44
C PHE A 116 -5.51 -5.89 -1.36
N LEU A 117 -5.47 -7.16 -0.97
CA LEU A 117 -4.92 -8.26 -1.76
C LEU A 117 -5.77 -8.60 -2.99
N CYS A 118 -6.99 -8.06 -3.09
CA CYS A 118 -7.83 -8.16 -4.29
C CYS A 118 -7.43 -7.17 -5.40
N GLY A 119 -6.13 -6.93 -5.57
CA GLY A 119 -5.59 -6.08 -6.64
C GLY A 119 -5.54 -4.58 -6.33
N ARG A 120 -5.79 -4.15 -5.09
CA ARG A 120 -5.72 -2.74 -4.66
C ARG A 120 -4.34 -2.33 -4.14
N ILE A 121 -3.33 -3.17 -4.41
CA ILE A 121 -1.93 -2.90 -4.14
C ILE A 121 -1.16 -2.97 -5.47
N ALA A 122 -0.23 -2.02 -5.67
CA ALA A 122 0.79 -2.11 -6.69
C ALA A 122 2.19 -1.91 -6.10
N LEU A 123 3.15 -2.65 -6.65
CA LEU A 123 4.57 -2.36 -6.53
C LEU A 123 5.01 -1.53 -7.74
N ILE A 124 5.77 -0.48 -7.49
CA ILE A 124 6.46 0.29 -8.53
C ILE A 124 7.95 0.13 -8.33
N ASN A 125 8.61 -0.65 -9.19
CA ASN A 125 10.06 -0.61 -9.31
C ASN A 125 10.42 0.71 -10.01
N PHE A 126 10.69 1.75 -9.22
CA PHE A 126 10.87 3.12 -9.73
C PHE A 126 12.28 3.38 -10.28
N ASN A 127 13.18 2.41 -10.13
CA ASN A 127 14.56 2.43 -10.62
C ASN A 127 14.83 1.27 -11.57
N HIS A 128 13.80 0.76 -12.27
CA HIS A 128 13.90 -0.46 -13.10
C HIS A 128 15.02 -0.40 -14.15
N LYS A 129 15.38 0.80 -14.62
CA LYS A 129 16.45 0.96 -15.62
C LYS A 129 17.86 0.84 -15.06
N LEU A 130 18.02 0.79 -13.73
CA LEU A 130 19.33 0.50 -13.14
C LEU A 130 19.78 -0.90 -13.59
N PRO A 131 21.01 -1.03 -14.10
CA PRO A 131 21.59 -2.35 -14.37
C PRO A 131 21.51 -3.26 -13.14
N ILE A 132 21.25 -4.55 -13.34
CA ILE A 132 21.07 -5.55 -12.27
C ILE A 132 22.27 -5.60 -11.31
N VAL A 133 23.49 -5.31 -11.80
CA VAL A 133 24.70 -5.24 -10.96
C VAL A 133 24.63 -4.16 -9.86
N HIS A 134 23.73 -3.19 -9.98
CA HIS A 134 23.47 -2.16 -8.98
C HIS A 134 22.28 -2.48 -8.07
N TRP A 135 21.64 -3.63 -8.24
CA TRP A 135 20.56 -4.06 -7.38
C TRP A 135 21.15 -4.69 -6.12
N SER A 136 20.61 -4.29 -4.97
CA SER A 136 20.91 -4.88 -3.67
C SER A 136 19.94 -6.02 -3.32
N ILE A 137 19.05 -6.36 -4.25
CA ILE A 137 18.06 -7.45 -4.16
C ILE A 137 18.21 -8.38 -5.35
N ASP A 138 17.83 -9.64 -5.18
CA ASP A 138 17.83 -10.62 -6.28
C ASP A 138 16.82 -10.22 -7.36
N SER A 139 17.15 -10.49 -8.63
CA SER A 139 16.28 -10.16 -9.78
C SER A 139 14.91 -10.81 -9.69
N ASP A 140 14.84 -11.99 -9.06
CA ASP A 140 13.63 -12.79 -8.93
C ASP A 140 12.82 -12.43 -7.68
N ALA A 141 13.33 -11.58 -6.80
CA ALA A 141 12.67 -11.24 -5.54
C ALA A 141 11.39 -10.42 -5.73
N ILE A 142 11.39 -9.44 -6.64
CA ILE A 142 10.17 -8.64 -6.95
C ILE A 142 9.08 -9.53 -7.57
N PRO A 143 9.34 -10.31 -8.64
CA PRO A 143 8.35 -11.23 -9.18
C PRO A 143 7.82 -12.24 -8.15
N SER A 144 8.70 -12.78 -7.29
CA SER A 144 8.32 -13.72 -6.24
C SER A 144 7.34 -13.09 -5.25
N LEU A 145 7.61 -11.86 -4.78
CA LEU A 145 6.71 -11.14 -3.89
C LEU A 145 5.36 -10.82 -4.56
N CYS A 146 5.39 -10.46 -5.86
CA CYS A 146 4.15 -10.23 -6.61
C CYS A 146 3.31 -11.49 -6.73
N GLN A 147 3.93 -12.65 -6.95
CA GLN A 147 3.24 -13.93 -7.01
C GLN A 147 2.71 -14.36 -5.63
N GLU A 148 3.50 -14.14 -4.58
CA GLU A 148 3.15 -14.48 -3.19
C GLU A 148 1.86 -13.78 -2.74
N PHE A 149 1.71 -12.48 -3.05
CA PHE A 149 0.59 -11.65 -2.60
C PHE A 149 -0.37 -11.23 -3.71
N ASN A 150 -0.24 -11.78 -4.92
CA ASN A 150 -1.03 -11.43 -6.11
C ASN A 150 -1.05 -9.89 -6.39
N LEU A 151 0.13 -9.28 -6.38
CA LEU A 151 0.31 -7.83 -6.50
C LEU A 151 0.46 -7.40 -7.96
N ASN A 152 0.01 -6.19 -8.27
CA ASN A 152 0.32 -5.56 -9.55
C ASN A 152 1.77 -5.05 -9.54
N LEU A 153 2.48 -5.19 -10.67
CA LEU A 153 3.83 -4.65 -10.84
C LEU A 153 3.86 -3.61 -11.95
N ILE A 154 4.38 -2.42 -11.64
CA ILE A 154 4.74 -1.39 -12.62
C ILE A 154 6.26 -1.23 -12.60
N ASN A 155 6.90 -1.68 -13.66
CA ASN A 155 8.28 -1.27 -13.95
C ASN A 155 8.25 0.18 -14.45
N GLY A 156 8.78 1.08 -13.62
CA GLY A 156 8.79 2.52 -13.82
C GLY A 156 10.18 3.11 -13.70
N ASP A 157 10.30 4.37 -14.06
CA ASP A 157 11.55 5.11 -13.90
C ASP A 157 11.20 6.53 -13.48
N LEU A 158 11.39 6.82 -12.20
CA LEU A 158 11.12 8.14 -11.65
C LEU A 158 12.32 9.07 -11.80
N THR A 159 13.47 8.66 -12.35
CA THR A 159 14.65 9.55 -12.43
C THR A 159 14.43 10.74 -13.37
N ASN A 160 13.83 10.51 -14.54
CA ASN A 160 13.55 11.52 -15.56
C ASN A 160 12.07 11.92 -15.60
N GLU A 161 11.77 13.21 -15.81
CA GLU A 161 10.39 13.74 -15.86
C GLU A 161 9.49 13.00 -16.87
N LYS A 162 9.97 12.74 -18.09
CA LYS A 162 9.17 12.07 -19.13
C LYS A 162 8.79 10.65 -18.71
N THR A 163 9.71 9.93 -18.10
CA THR A 163 9.48 8.54 -17.66
C THR A 163 8.69 8.49 -16.36
N ALA A 164 8.87 9.50 -15.50
CA ALA A 164 8.07 9.68 -14.30
C ALA A 164 6.61 9.97 -14.66
N ASN A 165 6.35 10.87 -15.60
CA ASN A 165 5.00 11.14 -16.12
C ASN A 165 4.39 9.90 -16.77
N HIS A 166 5.16 9.11 -17.53
CA HIS A 166 4.68 7.84 -18.08
C HIS A 166 4.32 6.83 -16.97
N THR A 167 5.15 6.73 -15.93
CA THR A 167 4.90 5.87 -14.76
C THR A 167 3.65 6.33 -14.01
N ALA A 168 3.54 7.61 -13.70
CA ALA A 168 2.39 8.23 -13.06
C ALA A 168 1.09 8.01 -13.84
N LYS A 169 1.12 8.15 -15.16
CA LYS A 169 -0.02 7.85 -16.05
C LYS A 169 -0.47 6.40 -15.90
N ARG A 170 0.46 5.45 -15.94
CA ARG A 170 0.16 4.02 -15.78
C ARG A 170 -0.42 3.73 -14.39
N THR A 171 0.14 4.35 -13.35
CA THR A 171 -0.40 4.27 -11.98
C THR A 171 -1.83 4.79 -11.91
N LEU A 172 -2.11 5.99 -12.43
CA LEU A 172 -3.47 6.55 -12.45
C LEU A 172 -4.46 5.67 -13.21
N ILE A 173 -4.08 5.16 -14.39
CA ILE A 173 -4.93 4.25 -15.16
C ILE A 173 -5.23 2.99 -14.33
N LEU A 174 -4.22 2.38 -13.72
CA LEU A 174 -4.40 1.18 -12.90
C LEU A 174 -5.32 1.44 -11.71
N VAL A 175 -5.05 2.49 -10.93
CA VAL A 175 -5.84 2.87 -9.76
C VAL A 175 -7.30 3.12 -10.14
N THR A 176 -7.54 3.93 -11.18
CA THR A 176 -8.91 4.29 -11.60
C THR A 176 -9.67 3.10 -12.19
N THR A 177 -8.98 2.16 -12.84
CA THR A 177 -9.57 0.91 -13.32
C THR A 177 -9.92 -0.03 -12.17
N VAL A 178 -9.00 -0.27 -11.23
CA VAL A 178 -9.24 -1.17 -10.09
C VAL A 178 -10.33 -0.63 -9.16
N CYS A 179 -10.35 0.68 -8.93
CA CYS A 179 -11.34 1.32 -8.07
C CYS A 179 -12.68 1.62 -8.78
N GLY A 180 -12.86 1.18 -10.03
CA GLY A 180 -14.15 1.25 -10.73
C GLY A 180 -14.56 2.63 -11.25
N LEU A 181 -13.67 3.63 -11.24
CA LEU A 181 -13.98 4.97 -11.77
C LEU A 181 -14.17 4.96 -13.30
N LYS A 182 -13.48 4.08 -14.02
CA LYS A 182 -13.59 3.98 -15.49
C LYS A 182 -14.70 3.07 -16.00
N THR A 183 -15.10 2.07 -15.21
CA THR A 183 -15.99 1.00 -15.69
C THR A 183 -17.47 1.28 -15.43
N GLY A 184 -17.81 2.36 -14.70
CA GLY A 184 -19.19 2.72 -14.36
C GLY A 184 -19.84 1.80 -13.31
N PHE A 185 -19.14 0.75 -12.89
CA PHE A 185 -19.48 -0.05 -11.73
C PHE A 185 -18.54 0.34 -10.59
N PRO A 186 -18.95 1.25 -9.68
CA PRO A 186 -18.36 1.27 -8.37
C PRO A 186 -18.74 -0.07 -7.73
N CYS A 187 -17.88 -1.09 -7.88
CA CYS A 187 -18.00 -2.28 -7.07
C CYS A 187 -17.65 -1.87 -5.63
N THR A 188 -18.61 -1.27 -4.93
CA THR A 188 -18.82 -1.57 -3.52
C THR A 188 -19.06 -3.06 -3.47
N ILE A 189 -17.99 -3.83 -3.31
CA ILE A 189 -18.15 -5.19 -2.84
C ILE A 189 -18.58 -5.01 -1.39
N ASP A 190 -19.89 -5.01 -1.16
CA ASP A 190 -20.47 -5.20 0.16
C ASP A 190 -20.05 -6.59 0.62
N PHE A 191 -18.86 -6.66 1.23
CA PHE A 191 -18.49 -7.84 1.98
C PHE A 191 -19.30 -7.83 3.27
N PRO A 192 -19.94 -8.96 3.62
CA PRO A 192 -20.74 -9.05 4.83
C PRO A 192 -19.79 -9.06 6.04
N TYR A 193 -19.40 -7.89 6.52
CA TYR A 193 -18.62 -7.72 7.76
C TYR A 193 -19.39 -8.20 9.02
N HIS A 194 -20.65 -8.62 8.89
CA HIS A 194 -21.45 -9.14 10.01
C HIS A 194 -21.30 -10.64 10.28
N VAL A 195 -20.46 -11.40 9.55
CA VAL A 195 -20.36 -12.86 9.74
C VAL A 195 -19.14 -13.29 10.58
N PHE A 196 -18.16 -12.43 10.80
CA PHE A 196 -16.93 -12.81 11.53
C PHE A 196 -16.91 -12.44 13.03
N ASP A 197 -17.99 -11.84 13.56
CA ASP A 197 -18.13 -11.50 14.98
C ASP A 197 -18.75 -12.61 15.85
N GLN A 198 -18.91 -13.84 15.33
CA GLN A 198 -19.36 -14.96 16.16
C GLN A 198 -18.19 -15.79 16.67
N PRO A 199 -17.95 -15.84 18.00
CA PRO A 199 -16.95 -16.73 18.57
C PRO A 199 -17.38 -18.18 18.38
N ILE A 200 -16.43 -19.02 17.95
CA ILE A 200 -16.54 -20.49 18.00
C ILE A 200 -16.47 -20.94 19.46
#